data_AF-A0A9W6N6Q5-F1
#
_entry.id   AF-A0A9W6N6Q5-F1
#
_cell.length_a   1.000
_cell.length_b   1.000
_cell.length_c   1.000
_cell.angle_alpha   90.00
_cell.angle_beta   90.00
_cell.angle_gamma   90.00
#
_symmetry.space_group_name_H-M   'P 1'
#
loop_
_entity.id
_entity.type
_entity.pdbx_description
1 polymer ?
#
loop_
_entity_poly.entity_id
_entity_poly.type
_entity_poly.pdbx_seq_one_letter_code
_entity_poly.pdbx_strand_id
1 'polypeptide(L)'
;MLATAAAAQAAESQLDVTVDRASLMRAPDGVATIVIGNPLIADATTQRNGVIVVTGKSFGSTNIVLLDARGEVLSETIVSVARGQNNTVMVQRGAKRESFSCNPRCEPVLAIGDNQDTFTTTAGQISQRQGMSVGVGQ
;
A
#
# COMPACT_ATOMS: atom_id res chain seq x y z
N MET A 1 28.57 23.25 36.16
CA MET A 1 27.46 23.22 35.20
C MET A 1 27.48 21.85 34.54
N LEU A 2 26.51 20.99 34.84
CA LEU A 2 26.38 19.66 34.23
C LEU A 2 25.50 19.79 32.98
N ALA A 3 26.08 19.58 31.80
CA ALA A 3 25.34 19.55 30.55
C ALA A 3 24.66 18.18 30.40
N THR A 4 23.33 18.14 30.45
CA THR A 4 22.53 16.98 30.10
C THR A 4 22.52 16.81 28.58
N ALA A 5 23.13 15.75 28.08
CA ALA A 5 22.99 15.34 26.68
C ALA A 5 21.56 14.81 26.48
N ALA A 6 20.79 15.46 25.62
CA ALA A 6 19.51 14.94 25.17
C ALA A 6 19.76 13.75 24.24
N ALA A 7 19.37 12.54 24.67
CA ALA A 7 19.32 11.39 23.79
C ALA A 7 18.29 11.66 22.69
N ALA A 8 18.76 11.82 21.45
CA ALA A 8 17.89 11.80 20.29
C ALA A 8 17.30 10.38 20.19
N GLN A 9 16.04 10.23 20.58
CA GLN A 9 15.28 9.03 20.27
C GLN A 9 15.21 8.95 18.74
N ALA A 10 15.81 7.91 18.16
CA ALA A 10 15.57 7.57 16.76
C ALA A 10 14.08 7.23 16.66
N ALA A 11 13.27 8.21 16.25
CA ALA A 11 11.86 8.01 16.03
C ALA A 11 11.73 6.98 14.90
N GLU A 12 11.19 5.81 15.21
CA GLU A 12 10.77 4.86 14.19
C GLU A 12 9.80 5.58 13.25
N SER A 13 10.21 5.75 11.99
CA SER A 13 9.38 6.36 10.97
C SER A 13 8.20 5.44 10.67
N GLN A 14 6.97 5.96 10.75
CA GLN A 14 5.77 5.25 10.34
C GLN A 14 5.20 5.88 9.07
N LEU A 15 4.83 5.02 8.11
CA LEU A 15 4.19 5.38 6.86
C LEU A 15 2.83 4.68 6.76
N ASP A 16 1.76 5.44 6.82
CA ASP A 16 0.41 4.92 6.57
C ASP A 16 0.13 4.91 5.06
N VAL A 17 -0.28 3.76 4.55
CA VAL A 17 -0.57 3.53 3.14
C VAL A 17 -1.99 3.01 3.01
N THR A 18 -2.70 3.51 2.01
CA THR A 18 -4.01 2.97 1.66
C THR A 18 -3.83 1.80 0.69
N VAL A 19 -4.54 0.69 0.91
CA VAL A 19 -4.59 -0.44 -0.04
C VAL A 19 -4.95 0.07 -1.44
N ASP A 20 -4.30 -0.50 -2.46
CA ASP A 20 -4.43 -0.12 -3.87
C ASP A 20 -4.02 1.33 -4.18
N ARG A 21 -3.28 2.00 -3.29
CA ARG A 21 -2.73 3.35 -3.50
C ARG A 21 -1.24 3.40 -3.24
N ALA A 22 -0.61 4.37 -3.89
CA ALA A 22 0.80 4.69 -3.70
C ALA A 22 0.96 5.85 -2.71
N SER A 23 1.92 5.71 -1.81
CA SER A 23 2.47 6.76 -0.95
C SER A 23 3.92 7.03 -1.35
N LEU A 24 4.39 8.26 -1.15
CA LEU A 24 5.76 8.65 -1.47
C LEU A 24 6.55 8.86 -0.18
N MET A 25 7.77 8.33 -0.14
CA MET A 25 8.75 8.65 0.90
C MET A 25 10.08 9.03 0.25
N ARG A 26 10.93 9.75 0.99
CA ARG A 26 12.29 10.07 0.53
C ARG A 26 13.29 9.11 1.17
N ALA A 27 14.18 8.58 0.34
CA ALA A 27 15.34 7.85 0.77
C ALA A 27 16.38 8.84 1.34
N PRO A 28 17.12 8.46 2.39
CA PRO A 28 18.36 9.12 2.76
C PRO A 28 19.38 9.06 1.62
N ASP A 29 20.35 9.99 1.65
CA ASP A 29 21.48 9.94 0.73
C ASP A 29 22.29 8.65 0.94
N GLY A 30 22.85 8.11 -0.15
CA GLY A 30 23.70 6.91 -0.08
C GLY A 30 22.96 5.58 -0.03
N VAL A 31 21.62 5.57 -0.16
CA VAL A 31 20.86 4.32 -0.33
C VAL A 31 21.31 3.56 -1.57
N ALA A 32 21.68 2.30 -1.37
CA ALA A 32 22.05 1.38 -2.43
C ALA A 32 21.04 0.23 -2.56
N THR A 33 20.46 -0.21 -1.43
CA THR A 33 19.55 -1.36 -1.40
C THR A 33 18.28 -1.04 -0.62
N ILE A 34 17.14 -1.53 -1.13
CA ILE A 34 15.85 -1.50 -0.45
C ILE A 34 15.44 -2.93 -0.13
N VAL A 35 15.10 -3.17 1.13
CA VAL A 35 14.55 -4.44 1.61
C VAL A 35 13.13 -4.22 2.10
N ILE A 36 12.22 -5.09 1.69
CA ILE A 36 10.81 -5.05 2.11
C ILE A 36 10.57 -6.32 2.93
N GLY A 37 10.06 -6.16 4.16
CA GLY A 37 9.81 -7.30 5.05
C GLY A 37 8.80 -8.29 4.46
N ASN A 38 7.65 -7.79 3.97
CA ASN A 38 6.62 -8.61 3.34
C ASN A 38 6.05 -7.94 2.06
N PRO A 39 6.47 -8.38 0.85
CA PRO A 39 6.02 -7.82 -0.42
C PRO A 39 4.55 -8.11 -0.75
N LEU A 40 3.86 -8.96 0.02
CA LEU A 40 2.41 -9.18 -0.11
C LEU A 40 1.59 -8.07 0.58
N ILE A 41 2.17 -7.38 1.57
CA ILE A 41 1.51 -6.28 2.29
C ILE A 41 1.77 -4.96 1.57
N ALA A 42 3.03 -4.64 1.29
CA ALA A 42 3.43 -3.44 0.58
C ALA A 42 4.57 -3.73 -0.38
N ASP A 43 4.68 -2.95 -1.44
CA ASP A 43 5.77 -3.00 -2.41
C ASP A 43 6.43 -1.63 -2.53
N ALA A 44 7.70 -1.56 -2.92
CA ALA A 44 8.43 -0.31 -3.01
C ALA A 44 9.29 -0.28 -4.27
N THR A 45 9.23 0.84 -4.98
CA THR A 45 10.08 1.08 -6.15
C THR A 45 10.81 2.41 -6.03
N THR A 46 12.10 2.41 -6.33
CA THR A 46 12.90 3.63 -6.32
C THR A 46 12.70 4.39 -7.62
N GLN A 47 12.44 5.68 -7.51
CA GLN A 47 12.41 6.64 -8.60
C GLN A 47 13.70 7.46 -8.62
N ARG A 48 13.89 8.24 -9.68
CA ARG A 48 15.00 9.19 -9.76
C ARG A 48 14.91 10.18 -8.58
N ASN A 49 16.06 10.70 -8.15
CA ASN A 49 16.20 11.70 -7.08
C ASN A 49 15.84 11.20 -5.66
N GLY A 50 16.02 9.90 -5.38
CA GLY A 50 15.84 9.36 -4.03
C GLY A 50 14.39 9.32 -3.55
N VAL A 51 13.41 9.37 -4.46
CA VAL A 51 12.01 9.17 -4.11
C VAL A 51 11.70 7.67 -4.16
N ILE A 52 11.06 7.15 -3.13
CA ILE A 52 10.57 5.78 -3.09
C ILE A 52 9.04 5.83 -3.17
N VAL A 53 8.49 5.11 -4.15
CA VAL A 53 7.05 4.91 -4.32
C VAL A 53 6.68 3.62 -3.61
N VAL A 54 5.92 3.74 -2.53
CA VAL A 54 5.43 2.61 -1.72
C VAL A 54 3.98 2.35 -2.10
N THR A 55 3.65 1.13 -2.52
CA THR A 55 2.29 0.73 -2.91
C THR A 55 1.72 -0.25 -1.90
N GLY A 56 0.55 0.04 -1.34
CA GLY A 56 -0.17 -0.88 -0.45
C GLY A 56 -0.87 -1.97 -1.26
N LYS A 57 -0.53 -3.24 -1.02
CA LYS A 57 -1.10 -4.40 -1.73
C LYS A 57 -2.16 -5.15 -0.91
N SER A 58 -1.94 -5.28 0.40
CA SER A 58 -2.86 -5.98 1.29
C SER A 58 -2.83 -5.37 2.69
N PHE A 59 -3.85 -5.65 3.50
CA PHE A 59 -3.91 -5.17 4.89
C PHE A 59 -2.83 -5.80 5.75
N GLY A 60 -2.24 -4.99 6.62
CA GLY A 60 -1.26 -5.46 7.59
C GLY A 60 -0.23 -4.39 7.92
N SER A 61 0.78 -4.80 8.66
CA SER A 61 1.96 -3.98 8.94
C SER A 61 3.21 -4.73 8.45
N THR A 62 4.10 -4.02 7.79
CA THR A 62 5.43 -4.49 7.38
C THR A 62 6.44 -3.37 7.56
N ASN A 63 7.67 -3.55 7.10
CA ASN A 63 8.71 -2.54 7.16
C ASN A 63 9.47 -2.46 5.83
N ILE A 64 10.04 -1.28 5.60
CA ILE A 64 11.01 -1.02 4.55
C ILE A 64 12.33 -0.66 5.24
N VAL A 65 13.38 -1.37 4.89
CA VAL A 65 14.73 -1.15 5.40
C VAL A 65 15.61 -0.67 4.25
N LEU A 66 16.27 0.47 4.46
CA LEU A 66 17.14 1.09 3.48
C LEU A 66 18.60 0.88 3.92
N LEU A 67 19.41 0.30 3.03
CA LEU A 67 20.80 -0.01 3.29
C LEU A 67 21.74 0.81 2.38
N ASP A 68 22.91 1.13 2.89
CA ASP A 68 23.99 1.70 2.10
C ASP A 68 24.73 0.63 1.27
N ALA A 69 25.77 1.04 0.54
CA ALA A 69 26.57 0.15 -0.28
C ALA A 69 27.43 -0.86 0.52
N ARG A 70 27.58 -0.66 1.84
CA ARG A 70 28.30 -1.54 2.77
C ARG A 70 27.36 -2.51 3.48
N GLY A 71 26.05 -2.35 3.32
CA GLY A 71 25.02 -3.14 3.99
C GLY A 71 24.63 -2.59 5.37
N GLU A 72 25.07 -1.38 5.73
CA GLU A 72 24.65 -0.72 6.97
C GLU A 72 23.24 -0.15 6.82
N VAL A 73 22.44 -0.26 7.89
CA VAL A 73 21.07 0.26 7.92
C VAL A 73 21.11 1.78 8.02
N LEU A 74 20.61 2.44 6.98
CA LEU A 74 20.45 3.89 6.94
C LEU A 74 19.12 4.34 7.57
N SER A 75 18.07 3.56 7.35
CA SER A 75 16.73 3.86 7.88
C SER A 75 15.85 2.62 7.86
N GLU A 76 14.96 2.54 8.84
CA GLU A 76 13.86 1.58 8.90
C GLU A 76 12.53 2.33 9.04
N THR A 77 11.55 1.96 8.22
CA THR A 77 10.22 2.57 8.22
C THR A 77 9.15 1.49 8.35
N ILE A 78 8.29 1.62 9.35
CA ILE A 78 7.11 0.76 9.49
C ILE A 78 6.04 1.22 8.51
N VAL A 79 5.53 0.31 7.69
CA VAL A 79 4.47 0.53 6.71
C VAL A 79 3.19 -0.12 7.20
N SER A 80 2.20 0.70 7.52
CA SER A 80 0.87 0.26 7.93
C SER A 80 -0.10 0.42 6.76
N VAL A 81 -0.65 -0.69 6.27
CA VAL A 81 -1.56 -0.70 5.12
C VAL A 81 -3.00 -0.90 5.59
N ALA A 82 -3.83 0.11 5.34
CA ALA A 82 -5.22 0.16 5.79
C ALA A 82 -6.19 0.48 4.64
N ARG A 83 -7.49 0.36 4.91
CA ARG A 83 -8.54 0.77 3.97
C ARG A 83 -8.55 2.30 3.84
N GLY A 84 -8.76 2.78 2.63
CA GLY A 84 -9.06 4.18 2.39
C GLY A 84 -10.47 4.49 2.88
N GLN A 85 -10.63 5.56 3.65
CA GLN A 85 -11.94 5.96 4.20
C GLN A 85 -12.77 6.81 3.22
N ASN A 86 -12.21 7.20 2.08
CA ASN A 86 -12.84 8.17 1.20
C ASN A 86 -13.81 7.47 0.23
N ASN A 87 -15.08 7.90 0.23
CA ASN A 87 -16.14 7.46 -0.68
C ASN A 87 -16.31 5.93 -0.80
N THR A 88 -15.89 5.15 0.21
CA THR A 88 -16.08 3.70 0.20
C THR A 88 -17.09 3.32 1.28
N VAL A 89 -18.11 2.56 0.91
CA VAL A 89 -19.13 2.04 1.82
C VAL A 89 -19.00 0.53 1.86
N MET A 90 -19.03 -0.05 3.06
CA MET A 90 -19.03 -1.49 3.26
C MET A 90 -20.38 -1.91 3.83
N VAL A 91 -21.07 -2.81 3.12
CA VAL A 91 -22.37 -3.35 3.50
C VAL A 91 -22.16 -4.76 4.06
N GLN A 92 -22.62 -4.99 5.28
CA GLN A 92 -22.57 -6.29 5.95
C GLN A 92 -23.96 -6.90 6.05
N ARG A 93 -24.13 -8.10 5.52
CA ARG A 93 -25.36 -8.91 5.59
C ARG A 93 -25.03 -10.27 6.17
N GLY A 94 -25.06 -10.38 7.50
CA GLY A 94 -24.58 -11.57 8.21
C GLY A 94 -23.08 -11.80 7.96
N ALA A 95 -22.72 -12.97 7.45
CA ALA A 95 -21.33 -13.29 7.06
C ALA A 95 -20.94 -12.77 5.66
N LYS A 96 -21.88 -12.16 4.92
CA LYS A 96 -21.60 -11.62 3.58
C LYS A 96 -21.23 -10.15 3.65
N ARG A 97 -20.04 -9.82 3.15
CA ARG A 97 -19.54 -8.46 3.04
C ARG A 97 -19.46 -8.01 1.59
N GLU A 98 -19.86 -6.79 1.32
CA GLU A 98 -19.79 -6.18 -0.01
C GLU A 98 -19.27 -4.74 0.10
N SER A 99 -18.37 -4.35 -0.80
CA SER A 99 -17.77 -3.00 -0.82
C SER A 99 -18.23 -2.22 -2.05
N PHE A 100 -18.43 -0.91 -1.85
CA PHE A 100 -18.92 0.02 -2.88
C PHE A 100 -18.11 1.31 -2.88
N SER A 101 -17.87 1.90 -4.06
CA SER A 101 -17.40 3.27 -4.19
C SER A 101 -18.56 4.19 -4.56
N CYS A 102 -18.81 5.22 -3.77
CA CYS A 102 -19.99 6.07 -3.88
C CYS A 102 -19.63 7.49 -4.28
N ASN A 103 -20.03 7.94 -5.49
CA ASN A 103 -19.92 9.33 -5.90
C ASN A 103 -20.80 9.68 -7.12
N PRO A 104 -22.02 10.25 -6.98
CA PRO A 104 -22.94 10.25 -5.83
C PRO A 104 -23.79 8.97 -5.71
N ARG A 105 -23.74 8.08 -6.72
CA ARG A 105 -24.30 6.72 -6.67
C ARG A 105 -23.19 5.73 -6.32
N CYS A 106 -23.57 4.61 -5.72
CA CYS A 106 -22.65 3.58 -5.28
C CYS A 106 -22.50 2.50 -6.34
N GLU A 107 -21.27 2.29 -6.79
CA GLU A 107 -20.90 1.23 -7.72
C GLU A 107 -20.10 0.15 -6.96
N PRO A 108 -20.31 -1.15 -7.26
CA PRO A 108 -19.59 -2.23 -6.60
C PRO A 108 -18.09 -2.16 -6.93
N VAL A 109 -17.26 -2.45 -5.95
CA VAL A 109 -15.80 -2.53 -6.12
C VAL A 109 -15.28 -3.86 -5.61
N LEU A 110 -14.15 -4.29 -6.17
CA LEU A 110 -13.41 -5.43 -5.63
C LEU A 110 -12.64 -4.99 -4.39
N ALA A 111 -12.93 -5.57 -3.24
CA ALA A 111 -12.18 -5.34 -2.02
C ALA A 111 -11.79 -6.66 -1.33
N ILE A 112 -10.58 -6.68 -0.77
CA ILE A 112 -10.02 -7.85 -0.08
C ILE A 112 -10.86 -8.18 1.16
N GLY A 113 -11.50 -9.36 1.15
CA GLY A 113 -12.35 -9.87 2.22
C GLY A 113 -13.86 -9.71 2.00
N ASP A 114 -14.27 -9.26 0.80
CA ASP A 114 -15.67 -9.32 0.39
C ASP A 114 -16.11 -10.77 0.17
N ASN A 115 -17.43 -10.99 0.14
CA ASN A 115 -18.01 -12.30 -0.06
C ASN A 115 -17.56 -12.90 -1.41
N GLN A 116 -17.24 -14.20 -1.40
CA GLN A 116 -16.70 -14.92 -2.55
C GLN A 116 -17.58 -14.78 -3.81
N ASP A 117 -18.91 -14.87 -3.67
CA ASP A 117 -19.83 -14.82 -4.81
C ASP A 117 -19.78 -13.43 -5.47
N THR A 118 -19.88 -12.36 -4.67
CA THR A 118 -19.81 -10.97 -5.15
C THR A 118 -18.44 -10.64 -5.73
N PHE A 119 -17.36 -11.09 -5.09
CA PHE A 119 -15.97 -10.88 -5.56
C PHE A 119 -15.73 -11.55 -6.92
N THR A 120 -16.07 -12.83 -7.04
CA THR A 120 -15.87 -13.60 -8.29
C THR A 120 -16.72 -13.07 -9.44
N THR A 121 -17.97 -12.69 -9.16
CA THR A 121 -18.87 -12.09 -10.17
C THR A 121 -18.33 -10.76 -10.68
N THR A 122 -17.95 -9.85 -9.77
CA THR A 122 -17.43 -8.53 -10.13
C THR A 122 -16.11 -8.65 -10.88
N ALA A 123 -15.22 -9.56 -10.46
CA ALA A 123 -13.96 -9.84 -11.15
C ALA A 123 -14.19 -10.41 -12.57
N GLY A 124 -15.15 -11.31 -12.72
CA GLY A 124 -15.57 -11.85 -14.01
C GLY A 124 -16.09 -10.77 -14.95
N GLN A 125 -16.95 -9.86 -14.45
CA GLN A 125 -17.46 -8.73 -15.22
C GLN A 125 -16.34 -7.78 -15.68
N ILE A 126 -15.38 -7.47 -14.79
CA ILE A 126 -14.22 -6.63 -15.14
C ILE A 126 -13.37 -7.31 -16.21
N SER A 127 -13.03 -8.59 -16.04
CA SER A 127 -12.23 -9.35 -17.00
C SER A 127 -12.91 -9.45 -18.37
N GLN A 128 -14.21 -9.74 -18.40
CA GLN A 128 -14.99 -9.81 -19.62
C GLN A 128 -15.03 -8.45 -20.34
N ARG A 129 -15.25 -7.35 -19.60
CA ARG A 129 -15.20 -5.99 -20.14
C ARG A 129 -13.82 -5.63 -20.68
N GLN A 130 -12.75 -5.98 -19.96
CA GLN A 130 -11.38 -5.79 -20.42
C GLN A 130 -11.15 -6.54 -21.73
N GLY A 131 -11.61 -7.78 -21.84
CA GLY A 131 -11.58 -8.59 -23.08
C GLY A 131 -12.35 -7.98 -24.25
N MET A 132 -13.42 -7.21 -23.98
CA MET A 132 -14.12 -6.43 -25.02
C MET A 132 -13.40 -5.12 -25.37
N SER A 133 -12.60 -4.59 -24.44
CA SER A 133 -11.85 -3.35 -24.61
C SER A 133 -10.50 -3.54 -25.30
N VAL A 134 -9.90 -4.73 -25.22
CA VAL A 134 -8.84 -5.13 -26.16
C VAL A 134 -9.48 -5.42 -27.50
N GLY A 135 -9.83 -4.35 -28.23
CA GLY A 135 -9.96 -4.43 -29.67
C GLY A 135 -8.67 -5.03 -30.23
N VAL A 136 -8.81 -5.96 -31.15
CA VAL A 136 -7.74 -6.58 -31.93
C VAL A 136 -6.86 -5.45 -32.52
N GLY A 137 -5.80 -5.10 -31.81
CA GLY A 137 -4.85 -4.06 -32.14
C GLY A 137 -3.48 -4.69 -32.13
N GLN A 138 -2.92 -4.79 -33.32
CA GLN A 138 -1.62 -5.37 -33.69
C GLN A 138 -0.46 -4.89 -32.82
#